data_AF-A0A258IJ76-F1
#
_entry.id   AF-A0A258IJ76-F1
#
_cell.length_a   1.000
_cell.length_b   1.000
_cell.length_c   1.000
_cell.angle_alpha   90.00
_cell.angle_beta   90.00
_cell.angle_gamma   90.00
#
_symmetry.space_group_name_H-M   'P 1'
#
loop_
_entity.id
_entity.type
_entity.pdbx_description
1 polymer ?
#
loop_
_entity_poly.entity_id
_entity_poly.type
_entity_poly.pdbx_seq_one_letter_code
_entity_poly.pdbx_strand_id
1 'polypeptide(L)'
;MSTLSGEAAAILVVILVGFLPTEVWRALAIVAGRKVEAGSELFRWVKAVATALLAAVVGRLIFTPAGALAEMPLSLRLASVAVGVAVFFACRRSILLGALAGEAMLLGGAWWFLG
;
A
#
# COMPACT_ATOMS: atom_id res chain seq x y z
N MET A 1 -0.41 16.60 -36.50
CA MET A 1 -1.34 17.32 -35.61
C MET A 1 -2.34 16.42 -34.86
N SER A 2 -2.36 15.10 -35.11
CA SER A 2 -3.25 14.13 -34.41
C SER A 2 -2.63 13.48 -33.16
N THR A 3 -1.30 13.42 -33.04
CA THR A 3 -0.61 12.86 -31.86
C THR A 3 -0.76 13.78 -30.64
N LEU A 4 -0.59 15.10 -30.84
CA LEU A 4 -0.73 16.11 -29.79
C LEU A 4 -2.12 16.14 -29.14
N SER A 5 -3.19 15.92 -29.92
CA SER A 5 -4.55 15.80 -29.37
C SER A 5 -4.75 14.52 -28.56
N GLY A 6 -4.12 13.42 -28.96
CA GLY A 6 -4.13 12.16 -28.20
C GLY A 6 -3.35 12.26 -26.90
N GLU A 7 -2.18 12.90 -26.92
CA GLU A 7 -1.35 13.15 -25.74
C GLU A 7 -2.01 14.14 -24.77
N ALA A 8 -2.59 15.22 -25.29
CA ALA A 8 -3.36 16.17 -24.48
C ALA A 8 -4.59 15.51 -23.85
N ALA A 9 -5.28 14.64 -24.59
CA ALA A 9 -6.39 13.86 -24.06
C ALA A 9 -5.91 12.88 -22.97
N ALA A 10 -4.78 12.21 -23.15
CA ALA A 10 -4.21 11.32 -22.14
C ALA A 10 -3.82 12.08 -20.86
N ILE A 11 -3.18 13.24 -20.98
CA ILE A 11 -2.84 14.11 -19.83
C ILE A 11 -4.12 14.55 -19.12
N LEU A 12 -5.13 14.99 -19.85
CA LEU A 12 -6.41 15.39 -19.28
C LEU A 12 -7.08 14.23 -18.53
N VAL A 13 -7.05 13.02 -19.07
CA VAL A 13 -7.58 11.82 -18.40
C VAL A 13 -6.81 11.52 -17.12
N VAL A 14 -5.47 11.58 -17.12
CA VAL A 14 -4.66 11.35 -15.91
C VAL A 14 -4.98 12.40 -14.83
N ILE A 15 -5.15 13.66 -15.22
CA ILE A 15 -5.51 14.73 -14.28
C ILE A 15 -6.93 14.50 -13.74
N LEU A 16 -7.91 14.25 -14.60
CA LEU A 16 -9.31 14.11 -14.21
C LEU A 16 -9.60 12.83 -13.42
N VAL A 17 -8.96 11.72 -13.76
CA VAL A 17 -9.24 10.39 -13.18
C VAL A 17 -8.22 10.00 -12.12
N GLY A 18 -6.95 10.36 -12.30
CA GLY A 18 -5.89 10.02 -11.34
C GLY A 18 -5.75 11.06 -10.23
N PHE A 19 -5.63 12.33 -10.60
CA PHE A 19 -5.29 13.40 -9.65
C PHE A 19 -6.53 13.94 -8.92
N LEU A 20 -7.55 14.36 -9.66
CA LEU A 20 -8.72 15.06 -9.13
C LEU A 20 -9.44 14.29 -8.02
N PRO A 21 -9.81 13.00 -8.17
CA PRO A 21 -10.50 12.25 -7.13
C PRO A 21 -9.68 12.15 -5.84
N THR A 22 -8.36 11.97 -5.98
CA THR A 22 -7.43 11.89 -4.85
C THR A 22 -7.37 13.22 -4.10
N GLU A 23 -7.19 14.35 -4.80
CA GLU A 23 -7.15 15.68 -4.17
C GLU A 23 -8.49 16.10 -3.58
N VAL A 24 -9.60 15.81 -4.26
CA VAL A 24 -10.95 16.14 -3.76
C VAL A 24 -11.20 15.43 -2.44
N TRP A 25 -10.91 14.13 -2.37
CA TRP A 25 -11.04 13.37 -1.13
C TRP A 25 -10.10 13.87 -0.03
N ARG A 26 -8.86 14.23 -0.39
CA ARG A 26 -7.86 14.81 0.52
C ARG A 26 -8.34 16.14 1.10
N ALA A 27 -8.89 17.02 0.28
CA ALA A 27 -9.42 18.31 0.72
C ALA A 27 -10.65 18.15 1.62
N LEU A 28 -11.56 17.24 1.26
CA LEU A 28 -12.73 16.91 2.10
C LEU A 28 -12.31 16.39 3.47
N ALA A 29 -11.28 15.54 3.54
CA ALA A 29 -10.75 15.04 4.81
C ALA A 29 -10.22 16.16 5.72
N ILE A 30 -9.59 17.21 5.15
CA ILE A 30 -9.14 18.38 5.91
C ILE A 30 -10.34 19.15 6.48
N VAL A 31 -11.37 19.41 5.67
CA VAL A 31 -12.57 20.15 6.11
C VAL A 31 -13.33 19.37 7.20
N ALA A 32 -13.52 18.06 7.01
CA ALA A 32 -14.16 17.20 7.99
C ALA A 32 -13.33 17.06 9.28
N GLY A 33 -12.01 16.95 9.16
CA GLY A 33 -11.08 16.78 10.27
C GLY A 33 -10.97 18.00 11.20
N ARG A 34 -11.24 19.22 10.72
CA ARG A 34 -11.19 20.45 11.53
C ARG A 34 -12.13 20.44 12.74
N LYS A 35 -13.22 19.69 12.68
CA LYS A 35 -14.22 19.59 13.76
C LYS A 35 -14.00 18.39 14.69
N VAL A 36 -13.03 17.52 14.38
CA VAL A 36 -12.78 16.29 15.15
C VAL A 36 -11.68 16.56 16.16
N GLU A 37 -12.02 16.55 17.44
CA GLU A 37 -11.04 16.68 18.50
C GLU A 37 -10.07 15.50 18.52
N ALA A 38 -8.78 15.80 18.66
CA ALA A 38 -7.71 14.82 18.78
C ALA A 38 -7.89 14.04 20.09
N GLY A 39 -8.44 12.83 19.99
CA GLY A 39 -8.74 11.96 21.13
C GLY A 39 -10.20 11.54 21.26
N SER A 40 -11.10 12.15 20.47
CA SER A 40 -12.51 11.79 20.40
C SER A 40 -12.73 10.32 20.02
N GLU A 41 -13.86 9.76 20.46
CA GLU A 41 -14.24 8.37 20.16
C GLU A 41 -14.35 8.13 18.66
N LEU A 42 -14.90 9.10 17.91
CA LEU A 42 -14.97 9.06 16.45
C LEU A 42 -13.57 8.95 15.82
N PHE A 43 -12.59 9.73 16.27
CA PHE A 43 -11.23 9.65 15.74
C PHE A 43 -10.58 8.28 15.99
N ARG A 44 -10.81 7.70 17.18
CA ARG A 44 -10.34 6.35 17.51
C ARG A 44 -11.01 5.30 16.62
N TRP A 45 -12.31 5.40 16.41
CA TRP A 45 -13.06 4.52 15.51
C TRP A 45 -12.55 4.60 14.08
N VAL A 46 -12.38 5.81 13.52
CA VAL A 46 -11.83 6.01 12.17
C VAL A 46 -10.43 5.41 12.04
N LYS A 47 -9.56 5.62 13.03
CA LYS A 47 -8.20 5.06 13.05
C LYS A 47 -8.22 3.53 13.10
N ALA A 48 -9.11 2.95 13.91
CA ALA A 48 -9.30 1.50 13.98
C ALA A 48 -9.78 0.93 12.63
N VAL A 49 -10.74 1.59 11.98
CA VAL A 49 -11.21 1.20 10.64
C VAL A 49 -10.08 1.30 9.61
N ALA A 50 -9.33 2.39 9.59
CA ALA A 50 -8.23 2.58 8.64
C ALA A 50 -7.13 1.52 8.79
N THR A 51 -6.74 1.21 10.03
CA THR A 51 -5.74 0.16 10.31
C THR A 51 -6.27 -1.25 10.01
N ALA A 52 -7.55 -1.52 10.28
CA ALA A 52 -8.20 -2.78 9.91
C ALA A 52 -8.26 -2.98 8.39
N LEU A 53 -8.57 -1.91 7.62
CA LEU A 53 -8.56 -1.95 6.16
C LEU A 53 -7.17 -2.25 5.62
N LEU A 54 -6.13 -1.57 6.14
CA LEU A 54 -4.75 -1.85 5.74
C LEU A 54 -4.35 -3.29 6.05
N ALA A 55 -4.67 -3.79 7.25
CA ALA A 55 -4.41 -5.17 7.64
C ALA A 55 -5.16 -6.17 6.76
N ALA A 56 -6.42 -5.89 6.39
CA ALA A 56 -7.21 -6.72 5.49
C ALA A 56 -6.61 -6.78 4.08
N VAL A 57 -6.11 -5.66 3.56
CA VAL A 57 -5.42 -5.62 2.26
C VAL A 57 -4.14 -6.46 2.29
N VAL A 58 -3.30 -6.30 3.32
CA VAL A 58 -2.09 -7.12 3.49
C VAL A 58 -2.45 -8.60 3.63
N GLY A 59 -3.47 -8.92 4.43
CA GLY A 59 -3.97 -10.29 4.58
C GLY A 59 -4.45 -10.89 3.26
N ARG A 60 -5.19 -10.11 2.45
CA ARG A 60 -5.62 -10.54 1.11
C ARG A 60 -4.42 -10.89 0.22
N LEU A 61 -3.35 -10.09 0.25
CA LEU A 61 -2.13 -10.38 -0.53
C LEU A 61 -1.43 -11.67 -0.09
N ILE A 62 -1.49 -12.02 1.20
CA ILE A 62 -0.87 -13.23 1.75
C ILE A 62 -1.70 -14.47 1.43
N PHE A 63 -3.00 -14.44 1.75
CA PHE A 63 -3.89 -15.61 1.70
C PHE A 63 -4.57 -15.82 0.34
N THR A 64 -4.88 -14.74 -0.37
CA THR A 64 -5.56 -14.79 -1.68
C THR A 64 -4.77 -13.91 -2.68
N PRO A 65 -3.52 -14.28 -2.96
CA PRO A 65 -2.65 -13.55 -3.87
C PRO A 65 -3.26 -13.50 -5.27
N ALA A 66 -2.90 -12.46 -6.03
CA ALA A 66 -3.19 -12.37 -7.45
C ALA A 66 -1.89 -12.11 -8.23
N GLY A 67 -1.84 -12.55 -9.48
CA GLY A 67 -0.65 -12.37 -10.35
C GLY A 67 0.52 -13.25 -9.93
N ALA A 68 1.76 -12.77 -10.15
CA ALA A 68 3.00 -13.52 -9.94
C ALA A 68 3.20 -14.06 -8.51
N LEU A 69 2.56 -13.44 -7.51
CA LEU A 69 2.58 -13.92 -6.13
C LEU A 69 1.85 -15.25 -5.94
N ALA A 70 0.93 -15.62 -6.84
CA ALA A 70 0.15 -16.86 -6.76
C ALA A 70 1.02 -18.12 -6.90
N GLU A 71 2.14 -18.01 -7.63
CA GLU A 71 3.09 -19.12 -7.84
C GLU A 71 3.99 -19.37 -6.62
N MET A 72 4.06 -18.42 -5.69
CA MET A 72 4.93 -18.51 -4.52
C MET A 72 4.28 -19.32 -3.39
N PRO A 73 5.01 -20.18 -2.66
CA PRO A 73 4.46 -20.89 -1.51
C PRO A 73 4.09 -19.95 -0.35
N LEU A 74 3.05 -20.29 0.41
CA LEU A 74 2.57 -19.49 1.55
C LEU A 74 3.67 -19.24 2.61
N SER A 75 4.52 -20.24 2.86
CA SER A 75 5.63 -20.16 3.80
C SER A 75 6.61 -19.03 3.45
N LEU A 76 6.92 -18.87 2.15
CA LEU A 76 7.80 -17.81 1.70
C LEU A 76 7.17 -16.43 1.90
N ARG A 77 5.88 -16.27 1.58
CA ARG A 77 5.17 -14.99 1.78
C ARG A 77 5.16 -14.58 3.25
N LEU A 78 4.86 -15.53 4.14
CA LEU A 78 4.89 -15.30 5.59
C LEU A 78 6.30 -14.96 6.08
N ALA A 79 7.33 -15.65 5.58
CA ALA A 79 8.72 -15.36 5.89
C ALA A 79 9.13 -13.95 5.45
N SER A 80 8.76 -13.52 4.23
CA SER A 80 9.04 -12.17 3.73
C SER A 80 8.41 -11.08 4.60
N VAL A 81 7.16 -11.26 5.03
CA VAL A 81 6.48 -10.34 5.95
C VAL A 81 7.19 -10.33 7.30
N ALA A 82 7.53 -11.50 7.85
CA ALA A 82 8.22 -11.62 9.13
C ALA A 82 9.59 -10.94 9.12
N VAL A 83 10.38 -11.14 8.06
CA VAL A 83 11.70 -10.52 7.88
C VAL A 83 11.57 -9.01 7.77
N GLY A 84 10.62 -8.50 6.96
CA GLY A 84 10.42 -7.06 6.83
C GLY A 84 10.04 -6.40 8.16
N VAL A 85 9.17 -7.05 8.96
CA VAL A 85 8.81 -6.59 10.31
C VAL A 85 10.00 -6.65 11.27
N ALA A 86 10.78 -7.73 11.24
CA ALA A 86 11.97 -7.86 12.08
C ALA A 86 13.01 -6.76 11.80
N VAL A 87 13.28 -6.49 10.52
CA VAL A 87 14.20 -5.42 10.10
C VAL A 87 13.66 -4.05 10.45
N PHE A 88 12.35 -3.82 10.32
CA PHE A 88 11.73 -2.58 10.78
C PHE A 88 12.03 -2.31 12.26
N PHE A 89 11.86 -3.30 13.13
CA PHE A 89 12.15 -3.15 14.55
C PHE A 89 13.66 -2.99 14.84
N ALA A 90 14.51 -3.73 14.13
CA ALA A 90 15.97 -3.64 14.30
C ALA A 90 16.56 -2.29 13.83
N CYS A 91 16.05 -1.73 12.74
CA CYS A 91 16.57 -0.51 12.11
C CYS A 91 15.90 0.78 12.61
N ARG A 92 15.62 0.88 13.91
CA ARG A 92 15.01 2.06 14.56
C ARG A 92 13.65 2.46 13.94
N ARG A 93 12.81 1.48 13.58
CA ARG A 93 11.47 1.72 13.00
C ARG A 93 11.51 2.44 11.64
N SER A 94 12.55 2.16 10.83
CA SER A 94 12.62 2.63 9.45
C SER A 94 11.70 1.80 8.54
N ILE A 95 10.63 2.41 8.04
CA ILE A 95 9.65 1.78 7.14
C ILE A 95 10.32 1.32 5.85
N LEU A 96 11.21 2.15 5.30
CA LEU A 96 11.92 1.86 4.05
C LEU A 96 12.80 0.61 4.16
N LEU A 97 13.60 0.50 5.23
CA LEU A 97 14.50 -0.64 5.40
C LEU A 97 13.73 -1.94 5.66
N GLY A 98 12.63 -1.87 6.41
CA GLY A 98 11.74 -3.03 6.59
C GLY A 98 11.09 -3.49 5.29
N ALA A 99 10.58 -2.55 4.48
CA ALA A 99 9.98 -2.87 3.19
C ALA A 99 11.00 -3.50 2.23
N LEU A 100 12.17 -2.87 2.07
CA LEU A 100 13.24 -3.38 1.20
C LEU A 100 13.72 -4.78 1.62
N ALA A 101 13.82 -5.05 2.91
CA ALA A 101 14.21 -6.37 3.39
C ALA A 101 13.15 -7.43 3.10
N GLY A 102 11.86 -7.10 3.27
CA GLY A 102 10.75 -8.00 2.92
C GLY A 102 10.70 -8.30 1.42
N GLU A 103 10.89 -7.27 0.58
CA GLU A 103 10.98 -7.41 -0.86
C GLU A 103 12.19 -8.26 -1.28
N ALA A 104 13.38 -8.00 -0.71
CA ALA A 104 14.59 -8.77 -0.99
C ALA A 104 14.41 -10.24 -0.61
N MET A 105 13.78 -10.54 0.53
CA MET A 105 13.47 -11.90 0.94
C MET A 105 12.50 -12.58 -0.03
N LEU A 106 11.46 -11.86 -0.48
CA LEU A 106 10.48 -12.38 -1.44
C LEU A 106 11.14 -12.67 -2.80
N LEU A 107 11.93 -11.73 -3.33
CA LEU A 107 12.61 -11.86 -4.62
C LEU A 107 13.68 -12.96 -4.58
N GLY A 108 14.48 -13.01 -3.51
CA GLY A 108 15.49 -14.04 -3.33
C GLY A 108 14.87 -15.44 -3.20
N GLY A 109 13.77 -15.56 -2.45
CA GLY A 109 13.05 -16.82 -2.35
C GLY A 109 12.34 -17.22 -3.64
N ALA A 110 11.81 -16.27 -4.40
CA ALA A 110 11.22 -16.53 -5.72
C ALA A 110 12.27 -17.05 -6.70
N TRP A 111 13.46 -16.45 -6.70
CA TRP A 111 14.57 -16.91 -7.54
C TRP A 111 15.04 -18.32 -7.18
N TRP A 112 15.02 -18.68 -5.89
CA TRP A 112 15.36 -20.04 -5.44
C TRP A 112 14.30 -21.09 -5.79
N PHE A 113 13.01 -20.72 -5.82
CA PHE A 113 11.91 -21.66 -6.11
C PHE A 113 11.58 -21.81 -7.60
N LEU A 114 11.82 -20.77 -8.40
CA LEU A 114 11.53 -20.76 -9.85
C LEU A 114 12.76 -21.00 -10.73
N GLY A 115 13.98 -20.86 -10.18
CA GLY A 115 15.24 -21.20 -10.85
C GLY A 115 15.54 -22.69 -10.76
#